data_AF-J1AN66-F1
#
_entry.id   AF-J1AN66-F1
#
_cell.length_a   1.000
_cell.length_b   1.000
_cell.length_c   1.000
_cell.angle_alpha   90.00
_cell.angle_beta   90.00
_cell.angle_gamma   90.00
#
_symmetry.space_group_name_H-M   'P 1'
#
loop_
_entity.id
_entity.type
_entity.pdbx_description
1 polymer ?
#
loop_
_entity_poly.entity_id
_entity_poly.type
_entity_poly.pdbx_seq_one_letter_code
_entity_poly.pdbx_strand_id
1 'polypeptide(L)'
;MKPIPPLILAICCIFAFSVVCGCTSAPSQPSGEGAGIQDITRPVLETKTDLETALEELDMLAGEGLENVTGMQVVMVSGTAVTETASAGTWVLGVRQENATSLLVYSRGTWSRFAWSGALPDEPLHLDEIVMPGDLYRLHAATIGIPGKQTDLLLEDGTYTIRSHSDRPDAATFDARTGEAI
;
A
#
# COMPACT_ATOMS: atom_id res chain seq x y z
N MET A 1 -59.17 24.37 9.46
CA MET A 1 -58.16 24.99 8.56
C MET A 1 -57.03 25.54 9.44
N LYS A 2 -55.77 25.50 8.99
CA LYS A 2 -54.55 25.97 9.70
C LYS A 2 -54.01 27.19 8.95
N PRO A 3 -53.38 28.22 9.58
CA PRO A 3 -51.89 28.23 9.60
C PRO A 3 -51.16 29.02 10.75
N ILE A 4 -49.96 28.53 11.08
CA ILE A 4 -48.64 29.21 11.25
C ILE A 4 -48.50 30.50 12.11
N PRO A 5 -47.48 30.55 13.00
CA PRO A 5 -46.71 31.76 13.33
C PRO A 5 -45.24 31.68 12.84
N PRO A 6 -44.72 32.71 12.14
CA PRO A 6 -43.29 32.89 11.92
C PRO A 6 -42.71 34.07 12.72
N LEU A 7 -41.39 34.23 12.68
CA LEU A 7 -40.68 35.52 12.84
C LEU A 7 -40.69 36.15 14.24
N ILE A 8 -39.76 35.71 15.09
CA ILE A 8 -39.10 36.60 16.08
C ILE A 8 -37.64 36.74 15.67
N LEU A 9 -37.46 37.62 14.70
CA LEU A 9 -36.22 38.34 14.43
C LEU A 9 -35.99 39.35 15.58
N ALA A 10 -34.73 39.75 15.80
CA ALA A 10 -34.30 40.79 16.76
C ALA A 10 -34.34 40.32 18.25
N ILE A 11 -33.44 40.73 19.15
CA ILE A 11 -32.57 41.94 19.23
C ILE A 11 -31.15 41.57 19.75
N CYS A 12 -30.13 42.34 19.36
CA CYS A 12 -28.74 42.27 19.88
C CYS A 12 -28.54 43.10 21.18
N CYS A 13 -27.31 43.10 21.73
CA CYS A 13 -26.87 43.84 22.94
C CYS A 13 -27.34 43.16 24.25
N ILE A 14 -26.62 43.12 25.39
CA ILE A 14 -25.58 43.98 26.00
C ILE A 14 -24.62 43.05 26.80
N PHE A 15 -23.32 42.96 26.46
CA PHE A 15 -22.15 43.56 27.16
C PHE A 15 -21.87 43.23 28.66
N ALA A 16 -20.58 42.90 28.89
CA ALA A 16 -19.71 43.25 30.03
C ALA A 16 -19.56 42.35 31.29
N PHE A 17 -18.37 42.54 31.92
CA PHE A 17 -17.76 41.99 33.15
C PHE A 17 -16.94 40.69 33.01
N SER A 18 -15.61 40.67 32.83
CA SER A 18 -14.46 41.41 33.41
C SER A 18 -14.09 41.08 34.87
N VAL A 19 -13.03 40.29 35.09
CA VAL A 19 -12.15 40.36 36.28
C VAL A 19 -10.72 39.99 35.89
N VAL A 20 -9.73 40.77 36.35
CA VAL A 20 -8.29 40.46 36.31
C VAL A 20 -7.78 40.45 37.75
N CYS A 21 -7.08 39.38 38.15
CA CYS A 21 -6.22 39.22 39.35
C CYS A 21 -5.66 37.78 39.32
N GLY A 22 -4.50 37.42 39.85
CA GLY A 22 -3.43 38.13 40.58
C GLY A 22 -2.43 37.07 41.12
N CYS A 23 -1.13 37.37 41.20
CA CYS A 23 -0.07 36.35 41.36
C CYS A 23 0.18 35.87 42.82
N THR A 24 0.58 34.59 43.01
CA THR A 24 1.32 33.94 44.15
C THR A 24 1.14 32.41 44.02
N SER A 25 2.07 31.47 44.24
CA SER A 25 3.55 31.42 44.31
C SER A 25 4.03 29.95 44.14
N ALA A 26 5.35 29.69 44.11
CA ALA A 26 5.97 28.34 43.99
C ALA A 26 6.62 27.88 45.32
N PRO A 27 7.34 26.73 45.43
CA PRO A 27 7.33 25.47 44.64
C PRO A 27 7.15 24.21 45.52
N SER A 28 6.95 23.02 44.92
CA SER A 28 7.25 21.71 45.56
C SER A 28 7.42 20.60 44.51
N GLN A 29 8.64 20.08 44.33
CA GLN A 29 8.84 18.70 43.83
C GLN A 29 8.77 17.74 45.02
N PRO A 30 8.06 16.61 44.88
CA PRO A 30 8.49 15.34 45.44
C PRO A 30 9.03 14.45 44.32
N SER A 31 10.18 13.83 44.54
CA SER A 31 10.72 12.80 43.66
C SER A 31 9.77 11.61 43.60
N GLY A 32 9.05 11.47 42.48
CA GLY A 32 8.36 10.24 42.10
C GLY A 32 9.15 9.56 41.01
N GLU A 33 9.90 8.52 41.36
CA GLU A 33 10.64 7.66 40.42
C GLU A 33 9.68 6.71 39.69
N GLY A 34 8.61 7.28 39.13
CA GLY A 34 7.71 6.61 38.21
C GLY A 34 8.34 6.65 36.84
N ALA A 35 8.93 5.53 36.41
CA ALA A 35 9.25 5.30 35.01
C ALA A 35 7.94 5.43 34.22
N GLY A 36 7.71 6.62 33.67
CA GLY A 36 6.61 6.85 32.75
C GLY A 36 6.73 5.82 31.64
N ILE A 37 5.67 5.05 31.42
CA ILE A 37 5.61 4.12 30.30
C ILE A 37 5.64 4.98 29.06
N GLN A 38 6.84 5.23 28.54
CA GLN A 38 7.01 5.61 27.15
C GLN A 38 6.42 4.46 26.37
N ASP A 39 5.30 4.72 25.72
CA ASP A 39 4.76 3.81 24.73
C ASP A 39 5.80 3.75 23.61
N ILE A 40 6.67 2.75 23.70
CA ILE A 40 7.60 2.41 22.64
C ILE A 40 6.73 1.76 21.57
N THR A 41 6.05 2.61 20.80
CA THR A 41 5.55 2.28 19.47
C THR A 41 6.77 1.84 18.69
N ARG A 42 7.10 0.55 18.76
CA ARG A 42 8.11 -0.05 17.90
C ARG A 42 7.73 0.37 16.49
N PRO A 43 8.65 0.96 15.70
CA PRO A 43 8.37 1.15 14.29
C PRO A 43 7.95 -0.22 13.77
N VAL A 44 6.73 -0.30 13.21
CA VAL A 44 6.28 -1.51 12.53
C VAL A 44 7.35 -1.75 11.48
N LEU A 45 8.12 -2.83 11.65
CA LEU A 45 9.12 -3.19 10.69
C LEU A 45 8.36 -3.40 9.37
N GLU A 46 8.68 -2.62 8.35
CA GLU A 46 8.07 -2.79 7.04
C GLU A 46 8.58 -4.10 6.48
N THR A 47 7.88 -5.20 6.83
CA THR A 47 8.14 -6.52 6.29
C THR A 47 7.93 -6.45 4.79
N LYS A 48 9.03 -6.60 4.06
CA LYS A 48 9.01 -6.77 2.62
C LYS A 48 9.02 -8.25 2.31
N THR A 49 8.24 -8.64 1.31
CA THR A 49 8.06 -10.02 0.90
C THR A 49 8.27 -10.08 -0.61
N ASP A 50 8.95 -11.10 -1.10
CA ASP A 50 9.02 -11.43 -2.53
C ASP A 50 7.64 -11.83 -3.07
N LEU A 51 7.51 -11.90 -4.40
CA LEU A 51 6.23 -12.22 -5.05
C LEU A 51 5.86 -13.69 -4.86
N GLU A 52 6.84 -14.61 -4.87
CA GLU A 52 6.65 -16.05 -4.75
C GLU A 52 5.97 -16.40 -3.42
N THR A 53 6.54 -15.96 -2.29
CA THR A 53 5.96 -16.11 -0.96
C THR A 53 4.56 -15.49 -0.86
N ALA A 54 4.33 -14.33 -1.49
CA ALA A 54 2.99 -13.71 -1.49
C ALA A 54 1.96 -14.54 -2.28
N LEU A 55 2.38 -15.19 -3.37
CA LEU A 55 1.53 -16.10 -4.15
C LEU A 55 1.28 -17.42 -3.42
N GLU A 56 2.24 -17.97 -2.68
CA GLU A 56 2.03 -19.13 -1.79
C GLU A 56 0.94 -18.84 -0.74
N GLU A 57 0.97 -17.67 -0.11
CA GLU A 57 -0.09 -17.21 0.81
C GLU A 57 -1.45 -17.07 0.11
N LEU A 58 -1.47 -16.73 -1.20
CA LEU A 58 -2.73 -16.66 -1.97
C LEU A 58 -3.28 -18.06 -2.29
N ASP A 59 -2.41 -19.01 -2.63
CA ASP A 59 -2.79 -20.40 -2.90
C ASP A 59 -3.30 -21.10 -1.64
N MET A 60 -2.68 -20.85 -0.47
CA MET A 60 -3.22 -21.33 0.82
C MET A 60 -4.65 -20.84 1.06
N LEU A 61 -4.93 -19.54 0.85
CA LEU A 61 -6.29 -19.00 0.97
C LEU A 61 -7.28 -19.65 -0.02
N ALA A 62 -6.84 -19.99 -1.23
CA ALA A 62 -7.66 -20.71 -2.20
C ALA A 62 -7.92 -22.16 -1.77
N GLY A 63 -6.90 -22.84 -1.23
CA GLY A 63 -7.00 -24.20 -0.68
C GLY A 63 -7.89 -24.30 0.56
N GLU A 64 -8.00 -23.24 1.36
CA GLU A 64 -8.95 -23.13 2.47
C GLU A 64 -10.43 -22.97 2.00
N GLY A 65 -10.68 -22.87 0.69
CA GLY A 65 -12.02 -22.80 0.13
C GLY A 65 -12.67 -21.42 0.17
N LEU A 66 -11.87 -20.34 0.26
CA LEU A 66 -12.36 -18.98 0.10
C LEU A 66 -12.78 -18.74 -1.37
N GLU A 67 -14.06 -18.86 -1.67
CA GLU A 67 -14.65 -18.64 -3.01
C GLU A 67 -14.17 -17.34 -3.68
N ASN A 68 -13.90 -16.32 -2.86
CA ASN A 68 -13.40 -15.00 -3.28
C ASN A 68 -11.99 -14.99 -3.90
N VAL A 69 -11.28 -16.12 -3.95
CA VAL A 69 -9.94 -16.22 -4.59
C VAL A 69 -9.79 -17.39 -5.57
N THR A 70 -10.85 -18.12 -5.91
CA THR A 70 -10.77 -19.25 -6.87
C THR A 70 -11.14 -18.84 -8.29
N GLY A 71 -10.48 -19.41 -9.31
CA GLY A 71 -10.81 -19.15 -10.72
C GLY A 71 -10.54 -17.73 -11.22
N MET A 72 -9.64 -16.99 -10.55
CA MET A 72 -9.20 -15.66 -10.98
C MET A 72 -8.11 -15.76 -12.06
N GLN A 73 -8.12 -14.82 -13.00
CA GLN A 73 -7.03 -14.62 -13.97
C GLN A 73 -6.22 -13.39 -13.54
N VAL A 74 -4.93 -13.56 -13.28
CA VAL A 74 -4.01 -12.43 -13.05
C VAL A 74 -3.66 -11.83 -14.40
N VAL A 75 -3.73 -10.50 -14.51
CA VAL A 75 -3.52 -9.74 -15.77
C VAL A 75 -2.50 -8.60 -15.60
N MET A 76 -2.16 -8.27 -14.35
CA MET A 76 -1.13 -7.31 -13.99
C MET A 76 -0.56 -7.67 -12.61
N VAL A 77 0.75 -7.48 -12.42
CA VAL A 77 1.40 -7.52 -11.10
C VAL A 77 2.17 -6.21 -10.89
N SER A 78 2.02 -5.58 -9.73
CA SER A 78 2.83 -4.44 -9.34
C SER A 78 3.41 -4.60 -7.94
N GLY A 79 4.70 -4.31 -7.78
CA GLY A 79 5.38 -4.24 -6.50
C GLY A 79 5.80 -2.82 -6.20
N THR A 80 5.54 -2.32 -4.99
CA THR A 80 5.98 -0.97 -4.57
C THR A 80 7.07 -1.04 -3.50
N ALA A 81 7.98 -0.07 -3.55
CA ALA A 81 9.18 -0.02 -2.71
C ALA A 81 10.00 -1.32 -2.76
N VAL A 82 10.25 -1.82 -3.97
CA VAL A 82 10.96 -3.08 -4.23
C VAL A 82 12.45 -2.98 -3.81
N THR A 83 13.02 -4.06 -3.26
CA THR A 83 14.45 -4.17 -2.87
C THR A 83 15.31 -4.81 -3.95
N GLU A 84 16.63 -4.82 -3.72
CA GLU A 84 17.62 -5.52 -4.56
C GLU A 84 17.37 -7.04 -4.66
N THR A 85 16.62 -7.61 -3.72
CA THR A 85 16.16 -9.01 -3.69
C THR A 85 14.77 -9.20 -4.31
N ALA A 86 14.25 -8.18 -5.01
CA ALA A 86 12.89 -8.12 -5.53
C ALA A 86 11.77 -8.28 -4.47
N SER A 87 12.03 -7.97 -3.20
CA SER A 87 11.03 -8.00 -2.13
C SER A 87 10.32 -6.65 -2.03
N ALA A 88 8.99 -6.63 -2.09
CA ALA A 88 8.17 -5.40 -2.08
C ALA A 88 7.54 -5.15 -0.71
N GLY A 89 7.28 -3.87 -0.38
CA GLY A 89 6.47 -3.50 0.80
C GLY A 89 4.97 -3.71 0.58
N THR A 90 4.54 -3.83 -0.68
CA THR A 90 3.18 -4.21 -1.08
C THR A 90 3.24 -4.82 -2.48
N TRP A 91 2.50 -5.91 -2.68
CA TRP A 91 2.18 -6.42 -4.02
C TRP A 91 0.73 -6.12 -4.35
N VAL A 92 0.46 -5.83 -5.62
CA VAL A 92 -0.87 -5.65 -6.18
C VAL A 92 -1.02 -6.58 -7.37
N LEU A 93 -2.06 -7.42 -7.38
CA LEU A 93 -2.47 -8.20 -8.55
C LEU A 93 -3.71 -7.56 -9.13
N GLY A 94 -3.64 -7.13 -10.39
CA GLY A 94 -4.82 -6.87 -11.19
C GLY A 94 -5.41 -8.22 -11.60
N VAL A 95 -6.67 -8.49 -11.22
CA VAL A 95 -7.34 -9.75 -11.54
C VAL A 95 -8.70 -9.56 -12.20
N ARG A 96 -9.00 -10.42 -13.17
CA ARG A 96 -10.34 -10.65 -13.71
C ARG A 96 -10.93 -11.93 -13.13
N GLN A 97 -12.22 -11.90 -12.78
CA GLN A 97 -12.98 -13.08 -12.38
C GLN A 97 -14.41 -12.91 -12.91
N GLU A 98 -14.89 -13.88 -13.70
CA GLU A 98 -16.16 -13.77 -14.43
C GLU A 98 -16.27 -12.47 -15.25
N ASN A 99 -17.16 -11.55 -14.86
CA ASN A 99 -17.37 -10.23 -15.47
C ASN A 99 -16.89 -9.07 -14.58
N ALA A 100 -16.08 -9.34 -13.56
CA ALA A 100 -15.62 -8.36 -12.58
C ALA A 100 -14.10 -8.21 -12.57
N THR A 101 -13.65 -6.95 -12.44
CA THR A 101 -12.26 -6.55 -12.22
C THR A 101 -12.03 -6.20 -10.76
N SER A 102 -10.90 -6.62 -10.21
CA SER A 102 -10.51 -6.28 -8.84
C SER A 102 -9.00 -6.19 -8.69
N LEU A 103 -8.55 -5.47 -7.66
CA LEU A 103 -7.18 -5.50 -7.18
C LEU A 103 -7.10 -6.40 -5.95
N LEU A 104 -6.16 -7.34 -5.94
CA LEU A 104 -5.72 -8.02 -4.73
C LEU A 104 -4.47 -7.30 -4.23
N VAL A 105 -4.43 -6.93 -2.97
CA VAL A 105 -3.33 -6.19 -2.37
C VAL A 105 -2.75 -7.01 -1.22
N TYR A 106 -1.52 -7.47 -1.38
CA TYR A 106 -0.75 -8.11 -0.30
C TYR A 106 0.04 -7.05 0.44
N SER A 107 -0.25 -6.88 1.72
CA SER A 107 0.55 -6.02 2.60
C SER A 107 0.54 -6.57 4.01
N ARG A 108 1.65 -6.43 4.74
CA ARG A 108 1.76 -6.85 6.15
C ARG A 108 1.39 -8.33 6.41
N GLY A 109 1.65 -9.22 5.45
CA GLY A 109 1.37 -10.64 5.58
C GLY A 109 -0.08 -11.06 5.30
N THR A 110 -0.88 -10.25 4.60
CA THR A 110 -2.27 -10.60 4.28
C THR A 110 -2.75 -10.01 2.96
N TRP A 111 -3.64 -10.73 2.29
CA TRP A 111 -4.32 -10.30 1.06
C TRP A 111 -5.64 -9.58 1.37
N SER A 112 -5.86 -8.44 0.71
CA SER A 112 -7.12 -7.70 0.71
C SER A 112 -7.64 -7.51 -0.71
N ARG A 113 -8.95 -7.68 -0.94
CA ARG A 113 -9.57 -7.54 -2.26
C ARG A 113 -10.39 -6.25 -2.37
N PHE A 114 -10.17 -5.50 -3.45
CA PHE A 114 -10.87 -4.25 -3.76
C PHE A 114 -11.50 -4.33 -5.14
N ALA A 115 -12.79 -3.96 -5.26
CA ALA A 115 -13.43 -3.82 -6.57
C ALA A 115 -12.74 -2.70 -7.37
N TRP A 116 -12.47 -2.95 -8.65
CA TRP A 116 -11.78 -2.00 -9.53
C TRP A 116 -12.66 -1.70 -10.75
N SER A 117 -12.86 -0.41 -11.03
CA SER A 117 -13.64 0.08 -12.18
C SER A 117 -12.79 0.70 -13.29
N GLY A 118 -11.48 0.76 -13.09
CA GLY A 118 -10.54 1.16 -14.14
C GLY A 118 -10.29 0.01 -15.12
N ALA A 119 -9.67 0.33 -16.25
CA ALA A 119 -9.14 -0.69 -17.16
C ALA A 119 -8.03 -1.51 -16.46
N LEU A 120 -7.84 -2.73 -16.95
CA LEU A 120 -6.69 -3.59 -16.71
C LEU A 120 -6.19 -4.11 -18.08
N PRO A 121 -4.92 -4.52 -18.22
CA PRO A 121 -4.40 -5.13 -19.46
C PRO A 121 -5.24 -6.32 -19.90
N ASP A 122 -5.48 -6.52 -21.20
CA ASP A 122 -6.43 -7.55 -21.67
C ASP A 122 -5.87 -8.97 -21.65
N GLU A 123 -4.56 -9.14 -21.80
CA GLU A 123 -3.92 -10.46 -21.82
C GLU A 123 -3.71 -11.01 -20.40
N PRO A 124 -4.06 -12.29 -20.12
CA PRO A 124 -3.69 -12.96 -18.88
C PRO A 124 -2.18 -13.18 -18.74
N LEU A 125 -1.68 -13.07 -17.51
CA LEU A 125 -0.31 -13.42 -17.16
C LEU A 125 -0.25 -14.89 -16.73
N HIS A 126 0.51 -15.68 -17.49
CA HIS A 126 0.89 -17.05 -17.13
C HIS A 126 2.08 -17.01 -16.18
N LEU A 127 1.81 -16.93 -14.88
CA LEU A 127 2.84 -16.76 -13.84
C LEU A 127 3.83 -17.93 -13.73
N ASP A 128 3.49 -19.08 -14.31
CA ASP A 128 4.32 -20.28 -14.46
C ASP A 128 5.23 -20.25 -15.70
N GLU A 129 5.01 -19.32 -16.65
CA GLU A 129 5.82 -19.14 -17.86
C GLU A 129 6.78 -17.94 -17.82
N ILE A 130 6.84 -17.22 -16.69
CA ILE A 130 7.67 -16.01 -16.53
C ILE A 130 8.88 -16.22 -15.61
N VAL A 131 9.94 -15.45 -15.86
CA VAL A 131 11.07 -15.28 -14.94
C VAL A 131 10.58 -14.50 -13.73
N MET A 132 10.57 -15.12 -12.54
CA MET A 132 10.11 -14.46 -11.32
C MET A 132 10.96 -13.20 -10.98
N PRO A 133 10.38 -12.18 -10.31
CA PRO A 133 11.11 -10.94 -10.01
C PRO A 133 12.46 -11.14 -9.31
N GLY A 134 12.58 -12.11 -8.40
CA GLY A 134 13.84 -12.41 -7.72
C GLY A 134 14.95 -12.91 -8.66
N ASP A 135 14.59 -13.68 -9.68
CA ASP A 135 15.52 -14.12 -10.73
C ASP A 135 15.88 -13.00 -11.69
N LEU A 136 14.89 -12.18 -12.09
CA LEU A 136 15.12 -11.02 -12.94
C LEU A 136 16.10 -10.03 -12.30
N TYR A 137 15.90 -9.71 -11.01
CA TYR A 137 16.79 -8.82 -10.26
C TYR A 137 18.20 -9.41 -10.11
N ARG A 138 18.30 -10.72 -9.89
CA ARG A 138 19.57 -11.45 -9.81
C ARG A 138 20.33 -11.46 -11.15
N LEU A 139 19.62 -11.59 -12.27
CA LEU A 139 20.19 -11.55 -13.62
C LEU A 139 20.68 -10.14 -14.00
N HIS A 140 19.91 -9.11 -13.64
CA HIS A 140 20.13 -7.72 -14.07
C HIS A 140 20.54 -6.75 -12.96
N ALA A 141 21.14 -7.25 -11.87
CA ALA A 141 21.53 -6.44 -10.72
C ALA A 141 22.40 -5.21 -11.08
N ALA A 142 23.22 -5.30 -12.15
CA ALA A 142 24.02 -4.18 -12.63
C ALA A 142 23.20 -3.12 -13.41
N THR A 143 22.13 -3.54 -14.10
CA THR A 143 21.26 -2.69 -14.92
C THR A 143 20.18 -2.02 -14.09
N ILE A 144 19.53 -2.79 -13.21
CA ILE A 144 18.53 -2.31 -12.24
C ILE A 144 19.21 -1.45 -11.16
N GLY A 145 20.50 -1.72 -10.89
CA GLY A 145 21.31 -1.01 -9.90
C GLY A 145 20.91 -1.35 -8.47
N ILE A 146 21.23 -0.45 -7.54
CA ILE A 146 20.73 -0.53 -6.16
C ILE A 146 19.36 0.17 -6.14
N PRO A 147 18.23 -0.56 -6.07
CA PRO A 147 16.92 0.08 -6.02
C PRO A 147 16.79 0.95 -4.76
N GLY A 148 16.34 2.19 -4.98
CA GLY A 148 16.02 3.11 -3.89
C GLY A 148 14.78 2.66 -3.13
N LYS A 149 14.52 3.30 -1.98
CA LYS A 149 13.29 3.10 -1.19
C LYS A 149 11.99 3.34 -1.99
N GLN A 150 12.09 4.02 -3.13
CA GLN A 150 11.01 4.30 -4.06
C GLN A 150 11.35 3.69 -5.43
N THR A 151 11.40 2.35 -5.48
CA THR A 151 11.47 1.61 -6.75
C THR A 151 10.16 0.85 -6.92
N ASP A 152 9.53 1.00 -8.07
CA ASP A 152 8.34 0.24 -8.44
C ASP A 152 8.70 -0.82 -9.48
N LEU A 153 8.00 -1.95 -9.42
CA LEU A 153 7.91 -2.95 -10.47
C LEU A 153 6.47 -2.97 -10.99
N LEU A 154 6.32 -3.02 -12.31
CA LEU A 154 5.07 -3.33 -12.99
C LEU A 154 5.34 -4.47 -13.98
N LEU A 155 4.42 -5.42 -14.04
CA LEU A 155 4.36 -6.50 -15.01
C LEU A 155 2.96 -6.48 -15.62
N GLU A 156 2.91 -6.21 -16.92
CA GLU A 156 1.70 -6.26 -17.75
C GLU A 156 2.10 -6.57 -19.19
N ASP A 157 1.18 -7.15 -19.98
CA ASP A 157 1.39 -7.46 -21.41
C ASP A 157 2.74 -8.17 -21.71
N GLY A 158 3.14 -9.09 -20.82
CA GLY A 158 4.39 -9.85 -20.94
C GLY A 158 5.69 -9.06 -20.72
N THR A 159 5.62 -7.82 -20.22
CA THR A 159 6.77 -6.93 -20.03
C THR A 159 6.91 -6.49 -18.57
N TYR A 160 8.10 -6.68 -18.00
CA TYR A 160 8.50 -6.01 -16.77
C TYR A 160 8.96 -4.58 -17.05
N THR A 161 8.44 -3.62 -16.30
CA THR A 161 8.94 -2.25 -16.20
C THR A 161 9.36 -1.97 -14.77
N ILE A 162 10.64 -1.73 -14.54
CA ILE A 162 11.20 -1.37 -13.24
C ILE A 162 11.55 0.12 -13.27
N ARG A 163 10.96 0.91 -12.37
CA ARG A 163 11.11 2.37 -12.34
C ARG A 163 11.67 2.86 -11.00
N SER A 164 12.78 3.56 -11.06
CA SER A 164 13.37 4.26 -9.90
C SER A 164 12.81 5.67 -9.81
N HIS A 165 12.21 6.02 -8.66
CA HIS A 165 11.83 7.40 -8.35
C HIS A 165 13.00 8.09 -7.65
N SER A 166 13.93 8.61 -8.44
CA SER A 166 15.02 9.48 -7.98
C SER A 166 14.92 10.85 -8.65
N ASP A 167 15.80 11.79 -8.29
CA ASP A 167 15.91 13.12 -8.94
C ASP A 167 16.13 13.02 -10.46
N ARG A 168 16.58 11.85 -10.95
CA ARG A 168 16.53 11.44 -12.36
C ARG A 168 15.78 10.12 -12.43
N PRO A 169 14.46 10.15 -12.69
CA PRO A 169 13.71 8.91 -12.82
C PRO A 169 14.22 8.14 -14.04
N ASP A 170 14.48 6.85 -13.84
CA ASP A 170 14.96 5.94 -14.87
C ASP A 170 14.06 4.69 -14.87
N ALA A 171 13.95 4.06 -16.02
CA ALA A 171 13.09 2.91 -16.24
C ALA A 171 13.80 1.86 -17.09
N ALA A 172 13.88 0.64 -16.58
CA ALA A 172 14.42 -0.52 -17.29
C ALA A 172 13.29 -1.49 -17.65
N THR A 173 13.29 -1.94 -18.90
CA THR A 173 12.28 -2.83 -19.48
C THR A 173 12.86 -4.21 -19.78
N PHE A 174 12.11 -5.26 -19.47
CA PHE A 174 12.53 -6.65 -19.69
C PHE A 174 11.36 -7.52 -20.17
N ASP A 175 11.63 -8.45 -21.07
CA ASP A 175 10.68 -9.49 -21.48
C ASP A 175 10.45 -10.45 -20.31
N ALA A 176 9.19 -10.72 -19.97
CA ALA A 176 8.85 -11.49 -18.78
C ALA A 176 9.16 -12.98 -18.91
N ARG A 177 9.24 -13.55 -20.12
CA ARG A 177 9.42 -15.00 -20.34
C ARG A 177 10.89 -15.41 -20.42
N THR A 178 11.71 -14.53 -20.99
CA THR A 178 13.15 -14.73 -21.18
C THR A 178 13.99 -14.01 -20.13
N GLY A 179 13.45 -12.93 -19.54
CA GLY A 179 14.19 -12.01 -18.71
C GLY A 179 15.16 -11.11 -19.49
N GLU A 180 15.16 -11.11 -20.84
CA GLU A 180 16.06 -10.25 -21.63
C GLU A 180 15.62 -8.78 -21.57
N ALA A 181 16.58 -7.85 -21.62
CA ALA A 181 16.30 -6.41 -21.63
C ALA A 181 15.78 -5.94 -23.00
N ILE A 182 14.82 -5.02 -23.00
CA ILE A 182 14.16 -4.43 -24.18
C ILE A 182 14.48 -2.94 -24.28
#